data_AF-A0A0C2SGL5-F1
#
_entry.id   AF-A0A0C2SGL5-F1
#
_cell.length_a   1.000
_cell.length_b   1.000
_cell.length_c   1.000
_cell.angle_alpha   90.00
_cell.angle_beta   90.00
_cell.angle_gamma   90.00
#
_symmetry.space_group_name_H-M   'P 1'
#
loop_
_entity.id
_entity.type
_entity.pdbx_description
1 polymer ?
#
loop_
_entity_poly.entity_id
_entity_poly.type
_entity_poly.pdbx_seq_one_letter_code
_entity_poly.pdbx_strand_id
1 'polypeptide(L)'
;MPSGPESGPDRQEDVAKDAILENVMKGRQLTDLMLRCTILDAEGNVKTISGQFKKTDLSVEHGINARDLRKIDSRVPNLVPIILVRKEAVVVNILHIRALVKADAVIIFDTFGSADSRLHSVFLYHLEHNLKTKGTSLPYEFRALESILLSVMSALEAEMVFIRNLVGGLLAELDDTIDHDRFKRLLHYSRRLASFQNRAKLVGEALEEVLTQDEDLAAMYLTDKKKGIRRELQDHDELEVLLESFAKQVEEIVNEVEIMQSNVQSTQEIVELVLDSNRNALLALDLKVSIATLGIGTGALVAGLFGMNLQSHLEDDPFAFYAMTGLSSGIAFLVAWAGFRRLAKIRKVGLSSNYGTRAPKPFLPLPLRGRNFEGWSY
;
A
#
# COMPACT_ATOMS: atom_id res chain seq x y z
N MET A 1 -4.65 7.70 -67.91
CA MET A 1 -3.78 7.82 -66.72
C MET A 1 -4.61 7.42 -65.50
N PRO A 2 -4.47 6.20 -64.97
CA PRO A 2 -5.18 5.79 -63.77
C PRO A 2 -4.40 6.30 -62.53
N SER A 3 -5.08 7.02 -61.65
CA SER A 3 -4.57 7.44 -60.35
C SER A 3 -4.59 6.25 -59.39
N GLY A 4 -3.42 5.86 -58.89
CA GLY A 4 -3.22 4.73 -57.98
C GLY A 4 -3.89 4.92 -56.60
N PRO A 5 -4.03 3.83 -55.83
CA PRO A 5 -4.70 3.89 -54.53
C PRO A 5 -3.80 4.58 -53.51
N GLU A 6 -4.31 5.64 -52.88
CA GLU A 6 -3.67 6.27 -51.72
C GLU A 6 -3.65 5.28 -50.56
N SER A 7 -2.49 4.67 -50.34
CA SER A 7 -2.15 3.88 -49.15
C SER A 7 -1.76 4.84 -48.03
N GLY A 8 -2.75 5.37 -47.32
CA GLY A 8 -2.56 6.21 -46.13
C GLY A 8 -2.45 5.38 -44.83
N PRO A 9 -1.71 5.88 -43.81
CA PRO A 9 -1.51 5.22 -42.51
C PRO A 9 -2.82 4.99 -41.72
N ASP A 10 -3.89 5.72 -42.04
CA ASP A 10 -5.21 5.59 -41.39
C ASP A 10 -5.86 4.22 -41.62
N ARG A 11 -5.68 3.60 -42.81
CA ARG A 11 -6.21 2.25 -43.07
C ARG A 11 -5.52 1.17 -42.25
N GLN A 12 -4.24 1.36 -41.91
CA GLN A 12 -3.51 0.42 -41.07
C GLN A 12 -3.90 0.55 -39.60
N GLU A 13 -4.20 1.77 -39.12
CA GLU A 13 -4.77 1.96 -37.79
C GLU A 13 -6.17 1.36 -37.67
N ASP A 14 -7.03 1.53 -38.67
CA ASP A 14 -8.39 1.00 -38.63
C ASP A 14 -8.40 -0.53 -38.70
N VAL A 15 -7.55 -1.13 -39.54
CA VAL A 15 -7.37 -2.60 -39.58
C VAL A 15 -6.75 -3.12 -38.27
N ALA A 16 -5.86 -2.37 -37.63
CA ALA A 16 -5.30 -2.74 -36.33
C ALA A 16 -6.35 -2.62 -35.21
N LYS A 17 -7.17 -1.57 -35.21
CA LYS A 17 -8.29 -1.38 -34.28
C LYS A 17 -9.33 -2.49 -34.45
N ASP A 18 -9.68 -2.84 -35.67
CA ASP A 18 -10.62 -3.92 -35.98
C ASP A 18 -10.06 -5.29 -35.60
N ALA A 19 -8.76 -5.55 -35.84
CA ALA A 19 -8.12 -6.79 -35.41
C ALA A 19 -8.00 -6.90 -33.87
N ILE A 20 -7.76 -5.78 -33.19
CA ILE A 20 -7.80 -5.73 -31.72
C ILE A 20 -9.23 -5.94 -31.23
N LEU A 21 -10.22 -5.31 -31.86
CA LEU A 21 -11.63 -5.47 -31.52
C LEU A 21 -12.06 -6.92 -31.73
N GLU A 22 -11.66 -7.55 -32.83
CA GLU A 22 -11.95 -8.94 -33.16
C GLU A 22 -11.24 -9.90 -32.19
N ASN A 23 -10.01 -9.60 -31.77
CA ASN A 23 -9.31 -10.37 -30.73
C ASN A 23 -9.96 -10.21 -29.35
N VAL A 24 -10.42 -9.00 -29.00
CA VAL A 24 -11.19 -8.74 -27.77
C VAL A 24 -12.56 -9.41 -27.83
N MET A 25 -13.19 -9.47 -29.01
CA MET A 25 -14.49 -10.12 -29.23
C MET A 25 -14.36 -11.64 -29.28
N LYS A 26 -13.27 -12.20 -29.83
CA LYS A 26 -12.93 -13.64 -29.76
C LYS A 26 -12.60 -14.06 -28.33
N GLY A 27 -11.93 -13.19 -27.55
CA GLY A 27 -11.77 -13.38 -26.10
C GLY A 27 -13.09 -13.31 -25.31
N ARG A 28 -14.13 -12.67 -25.88
CA ARG A 28 -15.50 -12.61 -25.35
C ARG A 28 -16.44 -13.68 -25.91
N GLN A 29 -16.04 -14.49 -26.89
CA GLN A 29 -16.86 -15.62 -27.32
C GLN A 29 -17.03 -16.56 -26.13
N LEU A 30 -18.29 -16.84 -25.78
CA LEU A 30 -18.70 -17.77 -24.73
C LEU A 30 -18.24 -19.19 -25.11
N THR A 31 -16.94 -19.45 -25.00
CA THR A 31 -16.47 -20.80 -24.70
C THR A 31 -17.18 -21.22 -23.43
N ASP A 32 -17.78 -22.41 -23.41
CA ASP A 32 -18.36 -23.02 -22.22
C ASP A 32 -17.41 -22.79 -21.03
N LEU A 33 -17.76 -21.81 -20.19
CA LEU A 33 -16.84 -21.25 -19.20
C LEU A 33 -16.73 -22.29 -18.09
N MET A 34 -15.77 -23.21 -18.22
CA MET A 34 -15.49 -24.24 -17.23
C MET A 34 -14.89 -23.57 -15.99
N LEU A 35 -15.56 -23.73 -14.86
CA LEU A 35 -15.07 -23.34 -13.55
C LEU A 35 -14.48 -24.56 -12.89
N ARG A 36 -13.30 -24.40 -12.29
CA ARG A 36 -12.66 -25.43 -11.48
C ARG A 36 -13.13 -25.24 -10.04
N CYS A 37 -13.74 -26.25 -9.44
CA CYS A 37 -14.20 -26.16 -8.07
C CYS A 37 -13.99 -27.44 -7.27
N THR A 38 -13.90 -27.26 -5.96
CA THR A 38 -13.84 -28.31 -4.95
C THR A 38 -15.15 -28.29 -4.18
N ILE A 39 -15.81 -29.46 -4.08
CA ILE A 39 -17.16 -29.59 -3.51
C ILE A 39 -17.08 -30.43 -2.24
N LEU A 40 -17.62 -29.90 -1.14
CA LEU A 40 -17.79 -30.57 0.14
C LEU A 40 -19.28 -30.88 0.36
N ASP A 41 -19.57 -32.08 0.86
CA ASP A 41 -20.92 -32.56 1.16
C ASP A 41 -21.42 -32.17 2.56
N ALA A 42 -22.65 -32.57 2.91
CA ALA A 42 -23.31 -32.22 4.17
C ALA A 42 -22.58 -32.76 5.41
N GLU A 43 -21.81 -33.83 5.25
CA GLU A 43 -20.98 -34.41 6.28
C GLU A 43 -19.59 -33.76 6.37
N GLY A 44 -19.28 -32.83 5.47
CA GLY A 44 -18.00 -32.14 5.39
C GLY A 44 -16.91 -32.95 4.67
N ASN A 45 -17.25 -34.02 3.96
CA ASN A 45 -16.29 -34.77 3.16
C ASN A 45 -16.11 -34.13 1.78
N VAL A 46 -14.89 -34.22 1.25
CA VAL A 46 -14.59 -33.73 -0.10
C VAL A 46 -15.08 -34.73 -1.14
N LYS A 47 -16.17 -34.37 -1.85
CA LYS A 47 -16.76 -35.21 -2.91
C LYS A 47 -16.00 -35.10 -4.23
N THR A 48 -15.52 -33.92 -4.55
CA THR A 48 -14.79 -33.65 -5.79
C THR A 48 -13.71 -32.63 -5.52
N ILE A 49 -12.47 -32.93 -5.91
CA ILE A 49 -11.34 -32.01 -5.84
C ILE A 49 -11.11 -31.48 -7.25
N SER A 50 -11.14 -30.15 -7.40
CA SER A 50 -10.75 -29.51 -8.66
C SER A 50 -11.48 -30.03 -9.90
N GLY A 51 -12.76 -30.37 -9.76
CA GLY A 51 -13.61 -30.77 -10.87
C GLY A 51 -13.89 -29.59 -11.79
N GLN A 52 -14.02 -29.84 -13.09
CA GLN A 52 -14.37 -28.80 -14.07
C GLN A 52 -15.86 -28.88 -14.38
N PHE A 53 -16.57 -27.77 -14.15
CA PHE A 53 -18.01 -27.69 -14.34
C PHE A 53 -18.37 -26.50 -15.21
N LYS A 54 -19.38 -26.66 -16.06
CA LYS A 54 -19.91 -25.52 -16.82
C LYS A 54 -20.62 -24.57 -15.86
N LYS A 55 -20.42 -23.27 -16.07
CA LYS A 55 -21.10 -22.23 -15.30
C LYS A 55 -22.63 -22.34 -15.32
N THR A 56 -23.20 -22.73 -16.46
CA THR A 56 -24.65 -22.95 -16.62
C THR A 56 -25.13 -24.09 -15.75
N ASP A 57 -24.37 -25.18 -15.69
CA ASP A 57 -24.75 -26.40 -14.99
C ASP A 57 -24.71 -26.14 -13.48
N LEU A 58 -23.67 -25.46 -12.98
CA LEU A 58 -23.59 -25.03 -11.58
C LEU A 58 -24.71 -24.04 -11.20
N SER A 59 -25.12 -23.17 -12.12
CA SER A 59 -26.21 -22.21 -11.90
C SER A 59 -27.54 -22.93 -11.69
N VAL A 60 -27.82 -23.95 -12.51
CA VAL A 60 -29.04 -24.77 -12.42
C VAL A 60 -28.99 -25.71 -11.22
N GLU A 61 -27.89 -26.43 -11.02
CA GLU A 61 -27.71 -27.41 -9.94
C GLU A 61 -27.80 -26.76 -8.56
N HIS A 62 -27.26 -25.55 -8.42
CA HIS A 62 -27.18 -24.88 -7.14
C HIS A 62 -28.17 -23.72 -6.97
N GLY A 63 -29.06 -23.47 -7.93
CA GLY A 63 -30.14 -22.49 -7.80
C GLY A 63 -29.64 -21.04 -7.71
N ILE A 64 -28.52 -20.72 -8.38
CA ILE A 64 -27.88 -19.40 -8.32
C ILE A 64 -27.93 -18.73 -9.66
N ASN A 65 -28.12 -17.41 -9.68
CA ASN A 65 -28.13 -16.65 -10.91
C ASN A 65 -26.73 -16.64 -11.56
N ALA A 66 -26.67 -16.86 -12.87
CA ALA A 66 -25.44 -16.77 -13.65
C ALA A 66 -24.70 -15.42 -13.49
N ARG A 67 -25.43 -14.34 -13.11
CA ARG A 67 -24.85 -13.03 -12.76
C ARG A 67 -23.98 -13.10 -11.51
N ASP A 68 -24.42 -13.81 -10.48
CA ASP A 68 -23.69 -13.94 -9.22
C ASP A 68 -22.44 -14.81 -9.42
N LEU A 69 -22.54 -15.84 -10.27
CA LEU A 69 -21.38 -16.66 -10.67
C LEU A 69 -20.30 -15.88 -11.43
N ARG A 70 -20.56 -14.67 -11.95
CA ARG A 70 -19.50 -13.79 -12.51
C ARG A 70 -18.66 -13.14 -11.42
N LYS A 71 -19.22 -12.91 -10.24
CA LYS A 71 -18.53 -12.28 -9.11
C LYS A 71 -17.51 -13.21 -8.45
N ILE A 72 -17.59 -14.51 -8.73
CA ILE A 72 -16.67 -15.56 -8.28
C ILE A 72 -15.84 -16.17 -9.41
N ASP A 73 -15.89 -15.61 -10.62
CA ASP A 73 -15.07 -16.08 -11.73
C ASP A 73 -13.62 -15.61 -11.52
N SER A 74 -12.70 -16.54 -11.37
CA SER A 74 -11.29 -16.24 -11.06
C SER A 74 -10.53 -15.53 -12.18
N ARG A 75 -11.10 -15.44 -13.40
CA ARG A 75 -10.53 -14.68 -14.51
C ARG A 75 -10.84 -13.19 -14.43
N VAL A 76 -11.84 -12.79 -13.65
CA VAL A 76 -12.10 -11.38 -13.38
C VAL A 76 -11.17 -10.98 -12.22
N PRO A 77 -10.27 -9.99 -12.41
CA PRO A 77 -9.39 -9.56 -11.34
C PRO A 77 -10.23 -9.08 -10.15
N ASN A 78 -9.83 -9.53 -8.95
CA ASN A 78 -10.49 -9.23 -7.68
C ASN A 78 -10.50 -7.72 -7.44
N LEU A 79 -11.62 -7.07 -7.74
CA LEU A 79 -11.74 -5.62 -7.57
C LEU A 79 -12.42 -5.26 -6.24
N VAL A 80 -13.38 -6.06 -5.76
CA VAL A 80 -14.17 -5.73 -4.57
C VAL A 80 -14.57 -7.03 -3.83
N PRO A 81 -14.23 -7.18 -2.53
CA PRO A 81 -14.76 -8.22 -1.66
C PRO A 81 -16.30 -8.14 -1.58
N ILE A 82 -16.97 -9.28 -1.49
CA ILE A 82 -18.43 -9.29 -1.44
C ILE A 82 -18.97 -10.52 -0.72
N ILE A 83 -20.00 -10.32 0.09
CA ILE A 83 -20.86 -11.35 0.66
C ILE A 83 -22.25 -11.11 0.10
N LEU A 84 -22.79 -12.06 -0.66
CA LEU A 84 -24.13 -11.95 -1.23
C LEU A 84 -25.03 -13.01 -0.65
N VAL A 85 -26.07 -12.55 0.03
CA VAL A 85 -27.12 -13.42 0.53
C VAL A 85 -28.11 -13.71 -0.60
N ARG A 86 -28.38 -14.98 -0.84
CA ARG A 86 -29.39 -15.47 -1.78
C ARG A 86 -30.32 -16.44 -1.06
N LYS A 87 -31.40 -16.82 -1.74
CA LYS A 87 -32.48 -17.63 -1.16
C LYS A 87 -31.97 -18.94 -0.55
N GLU A 88 -31.05 -19.63 -1.22
CA GLU A 88 -30.57 -20.98 -0.87
C GLU A 88 -29.04 -21.06 -0.72
N ALA A 89 -28.33 -19.93 -0.81
CA ALA A 89 -26.88 -19.91 -0.74
C ALA A 89 -26.35 -18.53 -0.34
N VAL A 90 -25.14 -18.52 0.20
CA VAL A 90 -24.34 -17.31 0.42
C VAL A 90 -23.13 -17.37 -0.50
N VAL A 91 -22.96 -16.36 -1.35
CA VAL A 91 -21.80 -16.24 -2.24
C VAL A 91 -20.76 -15.36 -1.54
N VAL A 92 -19.55 -15.88 -1.36
CA VAL A 92 -18.45 -15.16 -0.72
C VAL A 92 -17.30 -15.03 -1.72
N ASN A 93 -16.86 -13.80 -1.99
CA ASN A 93 -15.60 -13.56 -2.68
C ASN A 93 -14.80 -12.56 -1.85
N ILE A 94 -13.81 -13.04 -1.11
CA ILE A 94 -12.98 -12.23 -0.23
C ILE A 94 -11.54 -12.71 -0.37
N LEU A 95 -10.63 -11.79 -0.74
CA LEU A 95 -9.21 -12.05 -0.95
C LEU A 95 -8.94 -13.29 -1.86
N HIS A 96 -8.33 -14.34 -1.30
CA HIS A 96 -7.99 -15.58 -2.00
C HIS A 96 -9.16 -16.58 -2.07
N ILE A 97 -10.25 -16.34 -1.36
CA ILE A 97 -11.38 -17.27 -1.24
C ILE A 97 -12.53 -16.83 -2.13
N ARG A 98 -12.98 -17.77 -2.95
CA ARG A 98 -14.23 -17.69 -3.71
C ARG A 98 -15.03 -18.92 -3.34
N ALA A 99 -16.17 -18.72 -2.69
CA ALA A 99 -16.95 -19.81 -2.12
C ALA A 99 -18.44 -19.58 -2.33
N LEU A 100 -19.15 -20.69 -2.39
CA LEU A 100 -20.59 -20.75 -2.30
C LEU A 100 -20.94 -21.64 -1.12
N VAL A 101 -21.60 -21.06 -0.14
CA VAL A 101 -22.00 -21.73 1.10
C VAL A 101 -23.48 -22.05 1.03
N LYS A 102 -23.84 -23.30 1.29
CA LYS A 102 -25.21 -23.79 1.44
C LYS A 102 -25.41 -24.40 2.82
N ALA A 103 -26.65 -24.75 3.15
CA ALA A 103 -27.00 -25.48 4.37
C ALA A 103 -26.40 -26.90 4.43
N ASP A 104 -26.03 -27.48 3.28
CA ASP A 104 -25.67 -28.88 3.12
C ASP A 104 -24.50 -29.13 2.17
N ALA A 105 -23.86 -28.06 1.68
CA ALA A 105 -22.70 -28.17 0.80
C ALA A 105 -21.88 -26.88 0.83
N VAL A 106 -20.59 -27.00 0.56
CA VAL A 106 -19.71 -25.85 0.27
C VAL A 106 -19.01 -26.09 -1.05
N ILE A 107 -19.07 -25.12 -1.96
CA ILE A 107 -18.34 -25.16 -3.22
C ILE A 107 -17.28 -24.06 -3.21
N ILE A 108 -16.02 -24.47 -3.28
CA ILE A 108 -14.87 -23.57 -3.35
C ILE A 108 -14.41 -23.48 -4.81
N PHE A 109 -14.27 -22.26 -5.32
CA PHE A 109 -13.83 -22.00 -6.69
C PHE A 109 -12.32 -21.79 -6.73
N ASP A 110 -11.63 -22.66 -7.47
CA ASP A 110 -10.19 -22.60 -7.61
C ASP A 110 -9.81 -21.39 -8.49
N THR A 111 -8.71 -20.72 -8.12
CA THR A 111 -8.15 -19.64 -8.93
C THR A 111 -7.32 -20.21 -10.07
N PHE A 112 -7.69 -19.88 -11.31
CA PHE A 112 -6.88 -20.26 -12.47
C PHE A 112 -5.52 -19.56 -12.40
N GLY A 113 -4.44 -20.34 -12.32
CA GLY A 113 -3.06 -19.84 -12.43
C GLY A 113 -2.49 -19.10 -11.20
N SER A 114 -3.13 -19.17 -10.02
CA SER A 114 -2.58 -18.54 -8.81
C SER A 114 -1.49 -19.37 -8.13
N ALA A 115 -0.45 -18.68 -7.64
CA ALA A 115 0.66 -19.21 -6.84
C ALA A 115 0.26 -19.57 -5.39
N ASP A 116 -0.95 -19.20 -4.93
CA ASP A 116 -1.42 -19.44 -3.55
C ASP A 116 -2.00 -20.83 -3.29
N SER A 117 -1.44 -21.85 -3.96
CA SER A 117 -1.80 -23.26 -3.69
C SER A 117 -1.65 -23.63 -2.21
N ARG A 118 -0.69 -23.01 -1.49
CA ARG A 118 -0.47 -23.26 -0.06
C ARG A 118 -1.60 -22.73 0.82
N LEU A 119 -1.94 -21.44 0.71
CA LEU A 119 -3.03 -20.85 1.49
C LEU A 119 -4.36 -21.56 1.22
N HIS A 120 -4.60 -21.91 -0.05
CA HIS A 120 -5.78 -22.65 -0.45
C HIS A 120 -5.84 -24.06 0.14
N SER A 121 -4.72 -24.80 0.16
CA SER A 121 -4.64 -26.15 0.73
C SER A 121 -4.83 -26.14 2.25
N VAL A 122 -4.20 -25.18 2.94
CA VAL A 122 -4.34 -24.99 4.39
C VAL A 122 -5.80 -24.66 4.74
N PHE A 123 -6.42 -23.75 3.99
CA PHE A 123 -7.84 -23.43 4.12
C PHE A 123 -8.74 -24.67 3.94
N LEU A 124 -8.56 -25.44 2.87
CA LEU A 124 -9.38 -26.64 2.62
C LEU A 124 -9.27 -27.66 3.75
N TYR A 125 -8.07 -27.86 4.30
CA TYR A 125 -7.87 -28.76 5.43
C TYR A 125 -8.63 -28.30 6.69
N HIS A 126 -8.55 -27.01 7.04
CA HIS A 126 -9.27 -26.46 8.18
C HIS A 126 -10.80 -26.48 7.97
N LEU A 127 -11.26 -26.16 6.77
CA LEU A 127 -12.67 -26.22 6.41
C LEU A 127 -13.21 -27.66 6.55
N GLU A 128 -12.53 -28.64 5.95
CA GLU A 128 -12.92 -30.05 6.05
C GLU A 128 -13.00 -30.52 7.51
N HIS A 129 -11.99 -30.16 8.31
CA HIS A 129 -11.97 -30.49 9.73
C HIS A 129 -13.15 -29.88 10.49
N ASN A 130 -13.41 -28.58 10.33
CA ASN A 130 -14.46 -27.87 11.05
C ASN A 130 -15.87 -28.34 10.65
N LEU A 131 -16.09 -28.65 9.37
CA LEU A 131 -17.38 -29.16 8.89
C LEU A 131 -17.68 -30.58 9.41
N LYS A 132 -16.66 -31.41 9.60
CA LYS A 132 -16.78 -32.78 10.16
C LYS A 132 -17.05 -32.81 11.66
N THR A 133 -16.73 -31.76 12.39
CA THR A 133 -16.90 -31.70 13.85
C THR A 133 -18.39 -31.67 14.23
N LYS A 134 -18.97 -32.85 14.46
CA LYS A 134 -20.36 -33.04 14.91
C LYS A 134 -20.44 -32.83 16.42
N GLY A 135 -20.64 -31.60 16.85
CA GLY A 135 -20.75 -31.25 18.27
C GLY A 135 -20.77 -29.75 18.59
N THR A 136 -20.60 -28.90 17.59
CA THR A 136 -20.75 -27.44 17.71
C THR A 136 -22.22 -27.05 17.68
N SER A 137 -22.61 -26.01 18.42
CA SER A 137 -23.96 -25.43 18.35
C SER A 137 -24.27 -24.78 17.00
N LEU A 138 -23.23 -24.37 16.27
CA LEU A 138 -23.36 -23.64 15.01
C LEU A 138 -23.88 -24.51 13.84
N PRO A 139 -24.83 -23.99 13.04
CA PRO A 139 -25.23 -24.58 11.76
C PRO A 139 -24.07 -24.82 10.79
N TYR A 140 -24.29 -25.69 9.81
CA TYR A 140 -23.28 -26.06 8.80
C TYR A 140 -22.77 -24.83 8.03
N GLU A 141 -23.68 -23.96 7.60
CA GLU A 141 -23.36 -22.74 6.86
C GLU A 141 -22.50 -21.76 7.67
N PHE A 142 -22.70 -21.68 8.99
CA PHE A 142 -21.93 -20.76 9.84
C PHE A 142 -20.55 -21.31 10.15
N ARG A 143 -20.41 -22.62 10.34
CA ARG A 143 -19.08 -23.27 10.42
C ARG A 143 -18.26 -23.07 9.15
N ALA A 144 -18.91 -23.14 7.99
CA ALA A 144 -18.27 -22.85 6.71
C ALA A 144 -17.83 -21.39 6.62
N LEU A 145 -18.73 -20.46 6.98
CA LEU A 145 -18.45 -19.03 6.96
C LEU A 145 -17.33 -18.64 7.93
N GLU A 146 -17.37 -19.15 9.16
CA GLU A 146 -16.33 -18.97 10.16
C GLU A 146 -14.97 -19.45 9.64
N SER A 147 -14.91 -20.64 9.03
CA SER A 147 -13.67 -21.18 8.45
C SER A 147 -13.13 -20.31 7.30
N ILE A 148 -14.03 -19.73 6.49
CA ILE A 148 -13.66 -18.78 5.43
C ILE A 148 -13.09 -17.50 6.05
N LEU A 149 -13.78 -16.89 7.02
CA LEU A 149 -13.38 -15.65 7.65
C LEU A 149 -12.08 -15.81 8.45
N LEU A 150 -11.88 -16.92 9.17
CA LEU A 150 -10.61 -17.25 9.83
C LEU A 150 -9.43 -17.31 8.85
N SER A 151 -9.64 -17.89 7.66
CA SER A 151 -8.58 -17.93 6.65
C SER A 151 -8.30 -16.56 6.03
N VAL A 152 -9.33 -15.74 5.82
CA VAL A 152 -9.18 -14.33 5.41
C VAL A 152 -8.39 -13.55 6.44
N MET A 153 -8.75 -13.65 7.73
CA MET A 153 -8.07 -12.98 8.82
C MET A 153 -6.60 -13.39 8.91
N SER A 154 -6.33 -14.70 8.90
CA SER A 154 -4.96 -15.22 8.93
C SER A 154 -4.10 -14.67 7.78
N ALA A 155 -4.68 -14.50 6.59
CA ALA A 155 -3.98 -13.92 5.44
C ALA A 155 -3.71 -12.42 5.63
N LEU A 156 -4.68 -11.65 6.13
CA LEU A 156 -4.50 -10.22 6.42
C LEU A 156 -3.45 -10.01 7.53
N GLU A 157 -3.49 -10.77 8.61
CA GLU A 157 -2.53 -10.69 9.70
C GLU A 157 -1.10 -11.01 9.23
N ALA A 158 -0.94 -12.11 8.48
CA ALA A 158 0.36 -12.51 7.94
C ALA A 158 0.95 -11.43 7.02
N GLU A 159 0.12 -10.84 6.15
CA GLU A 159 0.56 -9.77 5.26
C GLU A 159 0.86 -8.46 6.03
N MET A 160 0.06 -8.11 7.04
CA MET A 160 0.31 -6.96 7.91
C MET A 160 1.64 -7.10 8.64
N VAL A 161 1.91 -8.25 9.27
CA VAL A 161 3.18 -8.51 9.98
C VAL A 161 4.36 -8.42 9.02
N PHE A 162 4.22 -8.98 7.81
CA PHE A 162 5.25 -8.90 6.79
C PHE A 162 5.55 -7.45 6.37
N ILE A 163 4.52 -6.66 6.06
CA ILE A 163 4.69 -5.25 5.66
C ILE A 163 5.25 -4.43 6.82
N ARG A 164 4.76 -4.62 8.04
CA ARG A 164 5.25 -3.94 9.25
C ARG A 164 6.75 -4.13 9.44
N ASN A 165 7.23 -5.37 9.29
CA ASN A 165 8.65 -5.67 9.43
C ASN A 165 9.49 -5.01 8.32
N LEU A 166 8.99 -5.01 7.08
CA LEU A 166 9.69 -4.36 5.96
C LEU A 166 9.76 -2.83 6.13
N VAL A 167 8.65 -2.20 6.50
CA VAL A 167 8.58 -0.76 6.72
C VAL A 167 9.40 -0.37 7.94
N GLY A 168 9.20 -1.04 9.08
CA GLY A 168 9.94 -0.76 10.31
C GLY A 168 11.45 -0.90 10.14
N GLY A 169 11.91 -1.94 9.45
CA GLY A 169 13.34 -2.11 9.13
C GLY A 169 13.88 -0.96 8.26
N LEU A 170 13.15 -0.58 7.20
CA LEU A 170 13.58 0.50 6.32
C LEU A 170 13.58 1.88 6.99
N LEU A 171 12.60 2.15 7.85
CA LEU A 171 12.55 3.41 8.60
C LEU A 171 13.72 3.53 9.57
N ALA A 172 14.10 2.43 10.26
CA ALA A 172 15.28 2.41 11.11
C ALA A 172 16.58 2.65 10.31
N GLU A 173 16.69 2.07 9.11
CA GLU A 173 17.83 2.31 8.22
C GLU A 173 17.92 3.76 7.69
N LEU A 174 16.78 4.45 7.54
CA LEU A 174 16.75 5.83 7.06
C LEU A 174 17.12 6.86 8.13
N ASP A 175 16.97 6.51 9.41
CA ASP A 175 17.32 7.37 10.54
C ASP A 175 18.85 7.61 10.61
N ASP A 176 19.65 6.59 10.25
CA ASP A 176 21.11 6.69 10.25
C ASP A 176 21.68 7.41 9.01
N THR A 177 21.16 7.11 7.82
CA THR A 177 21.69 7.66 6.56
C THR A 177 20.59 7.81 5.50
N ILE A 178 20.51 9.01 4.91
CA ILE A 178 19.59 9.30 3.82
C ILE A 178 20.27 8.96 2.49
N ASP A 179 19.75 7.93 1.83
CA ASP A 179 20.21 7.43 0.53
C ASP A 179 19.04 7.36 -0.46
N HIS A 180 19.30 7.69 -1.72
CA HIS A 180 18.33 7.71 -2.81
C HIS A 180 17.67 6.34 -3.03
N ASP A 181 18.44 5.25 -2.93
CA ASP A 181 17.92 3.90 -3.13
C ASP A 181 16.96 3.49 -2.00
N ARG A 182 17.26 3.89 -0.77
CA ARG A 182 16.39 3.65 0.41
C ARG A 182 15.10 4.44 0.29
N PHE A 183 15.16 5.68 -0.18
CA PHE A 183 13.96 6.47 -0.45
C PHE A 183 13.08 5.85 -1.55
N LYS A 184 13.68 5.33 -2.62
CA LYS A 184 12.95 4.61 -3.68
C LYS A 184 12.26 3.35 -3.14
N ARG A 185 12.92 2.60 -2.24
CA ARG A 185 12.29 1.47 -1.53
C ARG A 185 11.14 1.92 -0.62
N LEU A 186 11.28 3.06 0.05
CA LEU A 186 10.25 3.63 0.91
C LEU A 186 8.98 3.96 0.12
N LEU A 187 9.14 4.56 -1.06
CA LEU A 187 8.02 4.82 -1.98
C LEU A 187 7.34 3.52 -2.44
N HIS A 188 8.11 2.47 -2.73
CA HIS A 188 7.55 1.18 -3.11
C HIS A 188 6.77 0.54 -1.96
N TYR A 189 7.29 0.56 -0.73
CA TYR A 189 6.58 0.05 0.43
C TYR A 189 5.36 0.89 0.81
N SER A 190 5.43 2.22 0.67
CA SER A 190 4.28 3.13 0.84
C SER A 190 3.12 2.75 -0.08
N ARG A 191 3.39 2.49 -1.37
CA ARG A 191 2.35 2.04 -2.33
C ARG A 191 1.78 0.67 -1.97
N ARG A 192 2.63 -0.29 -1.55
CA ARG A 192 2.19 -1.61 -1.11
C ARG A 192 1.31 -1.53 0.13
N LEU A 193 1.69 -0.67 1.09
CA LEU A 193 0.94 -0.41 2.31
C LEU A 193 -0.44 0.20 2.01
N ALA A 194 -0.50 1.21 1.12
CA ALA A 194 -1.77 1.80 0.69
C ALA A 194 -2.68 0.78 -0.02
N SER A 195 -2.10 -0.08 -0.88
CA SER A 195 -2.86 -1.15 -1.52
C SER A 195 -3.36 -2.19 -0.50
N PHE A 196 -2.57 -2.52 0.51
CA PHE A 196 -2.97 -3.42 1.59
C PHE A 196 -4.12 -2.82 2.40
N GLN A 197 -3.99 -1.56 2.81
CA GLN A 197 -5.01 -0.81 3.55
C GLN A 197 -6.34 -0.80 2.81
N ASN A 198 -6.32 -0.43 1.52
CA ASN A 198 -7.55 -0.38 0.71
C ASN A 198 -8.22 -1.75 0.64
N ARG A 199 -7.46 -2.84 0.45
CA ARG A 199 -8.04 -4.19 0.46
C ARG A 199 -8.65 -4.54 1.81
N ALA A 200 -7.97 -4.26 2.92
CA ALA A 200 -8.48 -4.54 4.27
C ALA A 200 -9.77 -3.75 4.56
N LYS A 201 -9.80 -2.46 4.19
CA LYS A 201 -11.01 -1.61 4.29
C LYS A 201 -12.19 -2.21 3.53
N LEU A 202 -11.97 -2.61 2.28
CA LEU A 202 -13.01 -3.23 1.47
C LEU A 202 -13.51 -4.58 2.04
N VAL A 203 -12.69 -5.31 2.80
CA VAL A 203 -13.14 -6.52 3.51
C VAL A 203 -14.05 -6.14 4.68
N GLY A 204 -13.69 -5.11 5.45
CA GLY A 204 -14.52 -4.57 6.52
C GLY A 204 -15.87 -4.06 6.01
N GLU A 205 -15.85 -3.27 4.94
CA GLU A 205 -17.07 -2.76 4.28
C GLU A 205 -18.01 -3.89 3.82
N ALA A 206 -17.47 -4.99 3.29
CA ALA A 206 -18.29 -6.14 2.88
C ALA A 206 -18.93 -6.89 4.06
N LEU A 207 -18.32 -6.85 5.26
CA LEU A 207 -18.91 -7.39 6.48
C LEU A 207 -19.98 -6.44 7.05
N GLU A 208 -19.66 -5.14 7.08
CA GLU A 208 -20.58 -4.09 7.54
C GLU A 208 -21.84 -3.98 6.69
N GLU A 209 -21.74 -4.19 5.36
CA GLU A 209 -22.89 -4.18 4.44
C GLU A 209 -23.93 -5.22 4.85
N VAL A 210 -23.48 -6.42 5.26
CA VAL A 210 -24.35 -7.51 5.75
C VAL A 210 -24.87 -7.21 7.15
N LEU A 211 -23.99 -6.76 8.06
CA LEU A 211 -24.35 -6.44 9.45
C LEU A 211 -25.39 -5.31 9.55
N THR A 212 -25.44 -4.40 8.57
CA THR A 212 -26.40 -3.29 8.56
C THR A 212 -27.80 -3.71 8.14
N GLN A 213 -27.97 -4.91 7.55
CA GLN A 213 -29.23 -5.39 6.97
C GLN A 213 -29.75 -6.64 7.68
N ASP A 214 -30.67 -6.46 8.62
CA ASP A 214 -31.36 -7.55 9.35
C ASP A 214 -31.99 -8.59 8.39
N GLU A 215 -32.51 -8.15 7.24
CA GLU A 215 -33.06 -9.04 6.20
C GLU A 215 -32.01 -10.01 5.66
N ASP A 216 -30.78 -9.54 5.46
CA ASP A 216 -29.67 -10.36 4.97
C ASP A 216 -29.18 -11.31 6.07
N LEU A 217 -29.03 -10.83 7.31
CA LEU A 217 -28.67 -11.65 8.46
C LEU A 217 -29.67 -12.79 8.69
N ALA A 218 -30.96 -12.48 8.77
CA ALA A 218 -32.01 -13.49 8.89
C ALA A 218 -32.03 -14.43 7.67
N ALA A 219 -31.70 -13.92 6.49
CA ALA A 219 -31.66 -14.72 5.27
C ALA A 219 -30.46 -15.68 5.20
N MET A 220 -29.40 -15.49 6.00
CA MET A 220 -28.24 -16.38 6.04
C MET A 220 -28.46 -17.67 6.85
N TYR A 221 -29.57 -17.80 7.59
CA TYR A 221 -29.98 -19.05 8.26
C TYR A 221 -30.53 -20.09 7.27
N LEU A 222 -29.64 -20.65 6.45
CA LEU A 222 -29.99 -21.54 5.34
C LEU A 222 -30.53 -22.90 5.82
N THR A 223 -30.03 -23.44 6.94
CA THR A 223 -30.47 -24.71 7.54
C THR A 223 -31.93 -24.62 7.97
N ASP A 224 -32.31 -23.50 8.57
CA ASP A 224 -33.69 -23.28 9.04
C ASP A 224 -34.64 -23.04 7.88
N LYS A 225 -34.22 -22.28 6.87
CA LYS A 225 -34.95 -22.15 5.60
C LYS A 225 -35.19 -23.50 4.94
N LYS A 226 -34.19 -24.38 4.91
CA LYS A 226 -34.30 -25.74 4.35
C LYS A 226 -35.30 -26.59 5.13
N LYS A 227 -35.44 -26.37 6.44
CA LYS A 227 -36.47 -27.00 7.30
C LYS A 227 -37.85 -26.32 7.21
N GLY A 228 -37.98 -25.23 6.46
CA GLY A 228 -39.22 -24.45 6.33
C GLY A 228 -39.52 -23.57 7.55
N ILE A 229 -38.56 -23.38 8.45
CA ILE A 229 -38.69 -22.51 9.62
C ILE A 229 -38.52 -21.07 9.15
N ARG A 230 -39.51 -20.22 9.45
CA ARG A 230 -39.43 -18.79 9.21
C ARG A 230 -38.94 -18.12 10.49
N ARG A 231 -37.77 -17.52 10.43
CA ARG A 231 -37.24 -16.67 11.50
C ARG A 231 -37.83 -15.26 11.40
N GLU A 232 -37.98 -14.63 12.55
CA GLU A 232 -38.24 -13.20 12.62
C GLU A 232 -36.97 -12.43 12.26
N LEU A 233 -37.12 -11.20 11.80
CA LEU A 233 -35.98 -10.38 11.37
C LEU A 233 -35.02 -10.06 12.50
N GLN A 234 -35.40 -10.24 13.77
CA GLN A 234 -34.56 -9.92 14.93
C GLN A 234 -33.85 -11.15 15.52
N ASP A 235 -34.14 -12.37 15.01
CA ASP A 235 -33.60 -13.62 15.54
C ASP A 235 -32.29 -14.01 14.82
N HIS A 236 -31.29 -13.12 14.90
CA HIS A 236 -29.98 -13.27 14.26
C HIS A 236 -28.75 -13.03 15.15
N ASP A 237 -28.93 -12.95 16.48
CA ASP A 237 -27.87 -12.67 17.45
C ASP A 237 -26.60 -13.52 17.26
N GLU A 238 -26.74 -14.82 17.00
CA GLU A 238 -25.60 -15.74 16.86
C GLU A 238 -24.71 -15.40 15.65
N LEU A 239 -25.33 -15.07 14.51
CA LEU A 239 -24.60 -14.70 13.31
C LEU A 239 -24.03 -13.28 13.40
N GLU A 240 -24.81 -12.36 13.96
CA GLU A 240 -24.40 -10.97 14.15
C GLU A 240 -23.14 -10.89 15.01
N VAL A 241 -23.12 -11.54 16.18
CA VAL A 241 -21.94 -11.58 17.06
C VAL A 241 -20.72 -12.19 16.36
N LEU A 242 -20.91 -13.22 15.53
CA LEU A 242 -19.84 -13.83 14.75
C LEU A 242 -19.25 -12.82 13.75
N LEU A 243 -20.10 -12.18 12.94
CA LEU A 243 -19.67 -11.23 11.91
C LEU A 243 -19.08 -9.96 12.53
N GLU A 244 -19.66 -9.44 13.62
CA GLU A 244 -19.15 -8.29 14.37
C GLU A 244 -17.74 -8.53 14.90
N SER A 245 -17.48 -9.72 15.46
CA SER A 245 -16.15 -10.10 15.94
C SER A 245 -15.11 -10.04 14.81
N PHE A 246 -15.43 -10.57 13.63
CA PHE A 246 -14.54 -10.48 12.48
C PHE A 246 -14.39 -9.05 11.95
N ALA A 247 -15.48 -8.28 11.88
CA ALA A 247 -15.44 -6.88 11.46
C ALA A 247 -14.53 -6.05 12.38
N LYS A 248 -14.62 -6.26 13.70
CA LYS A 248 -13.74 -5.60 14.69
C LYS A 248 -12.27 -5.96 14.54
N GLN A 249 -11.96 -7.23 14.26
CA GLN A 249 -10.57 -7.62 14.00
C GLN A 249 -10.02 -7.01 12.70
N VAL A 250 -10.85 -6.90 11.65
CA VAL A 250 -10.45 -6.20 10.42
C VAL A 250 -10.23 -4.71 10.68
N GLU A 251 -11.09 -4.05 11.47
CA GLU A 251 -10.96 -2.65 11.89
C GLU A 251 -9.63 -2.42 12.62
N GLU A 252 -9.24 -3.32 13.53
CA GLU A 252 -7.94 -3.27 14.22
C GLU A 252 -6.76 -3.31 13.24
N ILE A 253 -6.78 -4.24 12.27
CA ILE A 253 -5.76 -4.31 11.22
C ILE A 253 -5.70 -3.01 10.41
N VAL A 254 -6.86 -2.44 10.02
CA VAL A 254 -6.92 -1.19 9.25
C VAL A 254 -6.30 -0.03 10.05
N ASN A 255 -6.60 0.07 11.35
CA ASN A 255 -6.07 1.11 12.23
C ASN A 255 -4.54 1.00 12.40
N GLU A 256 -4.01 -0.21 12.61
CA GLU A 256 -2.57 -0.45 12.68
C GLU A 256 -1.83 -0.06 11.38
N VAL A 257 -2.44 -0.37 10.24
CA VAL A 257 -1.92 0.01 8.92
C VAL A 257 -1.93 1.52 8.71
N GLU A 258 -2.97 2.22 9.18
CA GLU A 258 -3.07 3.68 9.11
C GLU A 258 -1.98 4.37 9.93
N ILE A 259 -1.70 3.87 11.13
CA ILE A 259 -0.57 4.33 11.96
C ILE A 259 0.75 4.14 11.20
N MET A 260 0.97 2.96 10.61
CA MET A 260 2.17 2.69 9.82
C MET A 260 2.31 3.64 8.63
N GLN A 261 1.20 3.96 7.95
CA GLN A 261 1.19 4.86 6.80
C GLN A 261 1.52 6.29 7.21
N SER A 262 0.96 6.75 8.34
CA SER A 262 1.30 8.04 8.95
C SER A 262 2.78 8.13 9.31
N ASN A 263 3.36 7.06 9.87
CA ASN A 263 4.78 7.01 10.19
C ASN A 263 5.65 7.11 8.93
N VAL A 264 5.30 6.38 7.86
CA VAL A 264 6.00 6.47 6.57
C VAL A 264 5.94 7.88 6.00
N GLN A 265 4.77 8.51 6.01
CA GLN A 265 4.60 9.88 5.53
C GLN A 265 5.43 10.86 6.37
N SER A 266 5.40 10.75 7.69
CA SER A 266 6.17 11.60 8.60
C SER A 266 7.68 11.47 8.33
N THR A 267 8.19 10.25 8.11
CA THR A 267 9.59 10.06 7.75
C THR A 267 9.93 10.60 6.36
N GLN A 268 9.02 10.50 5.38
CA GLN A 268 9.22 11.13 4.07
C GLN A 268 9.39 12.65 4.19
N GLU A 269 8.54 13.30 4.98
CA GLU A 269 8.63 14.74 5.26
C GLU A 269 9.95 15.10 5.95
N ILE A 270 10.40 14.30 6.92
CA ILE A 270 11.71 14.49 7.58
C ILE A 270 12.86 14.36 6.57
N VAL A 271 12.83 13.35 5.70
CA VAL A 271 13.87 13.16 4.68
C VAL A 271 13.93 14.35 3.73
N GLU A 272 12.78 14.86 3.28
CA GLU A 272 12.71 16.07 2.44
C GLU A 272 13.31 17.30 3.14
N LEU A 273 12.98 17.51 4.42
CA LEU A 273 13.54 18.61 5.22
C LEU A 273 15.07 18.51 5.36
N VAL A 274 15.62 17.31 5.54
CA VAL A 274 17.07 17.13 5.64
C VAL A 274 17.76 17.36 4.29
N LEU A 275 17.17 16.90 3.18
CA LEU A 275 17.71 17.15 1.84
C LEU A 275 17.73 18.65 1.51
N ASP A 276 16.69 19.37 1.87
CA ASP A 276 16.65 20.83 1.70
C ASP A 276 17.69 21.55 2.58
N SER A 277 17.91 21.07 3.80
CA SER A 277 18.98 21.57 4.68
C SER A 277 20.36 21.34 4.07
N ASN A 278 20.62 20.15 3.52
CA ASN A 278 21.88 19.82 2.85
C ASN A 278 22.10 20.68 1.61
N ARG A 279 21.06 20.89 0.79
CA ARG A 279 21.12 21.80 -0.36
C ARG A 279 21.46 23.23 0.09
N ASN A 280 20.83 23.71 1.15
CA ASN A 280 21.10 25.03 1.70
C ASN A 280 22.53 25.15 2.28
N ALA A 281 23.06 24.08 2.87
CA ALA A 281 24.45 24.03 3.34
C ALA A 281 25.45 24.12 2.17
N LEU A 282 25.18 23.42 1.06
CA LEU A 282 25.99 23.48 -0.16
C LEU A 282 25.95 24.87 -0.80
N LEU A 283 24.76 25.47 -0.94
CA LEU A 283 24.63 26.84 -1.45
C LEU A 283 25.39 27.85 -0.58
N ALA A 284 25.35 27.67 0.74
CA ALA A 284 26.11 28.53 1.64
C ALA A 284 27.63 28.34 1.52
N LEU A 285 28.10 27.12 1.24
CA LEU A 285 29.51 26.86 0.97
C LEU A 285 29.94 27.48 -0.36
N ASP A 286 29.13 27.33 -1.42
CA ASP A 286 29.37 27.93 -2.73
C ASP A 286 29.45 29.47 -2.65
N LEU A 287 28.54 30.09 -1.91
CA LEU A 287 28.60 31.53 -1.65
C LEU A 287 29.88 31.96 -0.93
N LYS A 288 30.37 31.17 0.04
CA LYS A 288 31.64 31.46 0.74
C LYS A 288 32.84 31.37 -0.21
N VAL A 289 32.89 30.34 -1.04
CA VAL A 289 33.94 30.17 -2.06
C VAL A 289 33.87 31.31 -3.07
N SER A 290 32.69 31.66 -3.57
CA SER A 290 32.48 32.77 -4.49
C SER A 290 32.95 34.12 -3.93
N ILE A 291 32.66 34.41 -2.65
CA ILE A 291 33.16 35.61 -1.96
C ILE A 291 34.69 35.62 -1.88
N ALA A 292 35.30 34.47 -1.55
CA ALA A 292 36.76 34.34 -1.50
C ALA A 292 37.40 34.55 -2.89
N THR A 293 36.84 33.93 -3.93
CA THR A 293 37.30 34.08 -5.32
C THR A 293 37.16 35.51 -5.81
N LEU A 294 36.07 36.21 -5.45
CA LEU A 294 35.87 37.61 -5.80
C LEU A 294 36.90 38.52 -5.10
N GLY A 295 37.24 38.24 -3.84
CA GLY A 295 38.33 38.91 -3.12
C GLY A 295 39.68 38.72 -3.83
N ILE A 296 40.04 37.46 -4.11
CA ILE A 296 41.28 37.13 -4.84
C ILE A 296 41.30 37.78 -6.23
N GLY A 297 40.20 37.70 -6.98
CA GLY A 297 40.08 38.28 -8.32
C GLY A 297 40.26 39.80 -8.33
N THR A 298 39.75 40.50 -7.31
CA THR A 298 39.95 41.96 -7.18
C THR A 298 41.41 42.30 -6.88
N GLY A 299 42.08 41.54 -6.01
CA GLY A 299 43.51 41.71 -5.76
C GLY A 299 44.37 41.39 -6.99
N ALA A 300 44.04 40.31 -7.69
CA ALA A 300 44.72 39.90 -8.92
C ALA A 300 44.54 40.92 -10.05
N LEU A 301 43.40 41.61 -10.13
CA LEU A 301 43.18 42.71 -11.08
C LEU A 301 44.15 43.87 -10.81
N VAL A 302 44.28 44.29 -9.54
CA VAL A 302 45.23 45.35 -9.17
C VAL A 302 46.66 44.92 -9.47
N ALA A 303 47.05 43.70 -9.10
CA ALA A 303 48.37 43.16 -9.44
C ALA A 303 48.60 43.07 -10.96
N GLY A 304 47.58 42.68 -11.72
CA GLY A 304 47.63 42.57 -13.17
C GLY A 304 47.82 43.92 -13.85
N LEU A 305 47.03 44.94 -13.50
CA LEU A 305 47.15 46.28 -14.08
C LEU A 305 48.55 46.88 -13.92
N PHE A 306 49.18 46.69 -12.76
CA PHE A 306 50.52 47.20 -12.48
C PHE A 306 51.65 46.23 -12.88
N GLY A 307 51.32 44.97 -13.17
CA GLY A 307 52.24 43.98 -13.74
C GLY A 307 52.29 44.00 -15.28
N MET A 308 51.49 44.86 -15.93
CA MET A 308 51.52 45.06 -17.37
C MET A 308 52.75 45.88 -17.79
N ASN A 309 53.26 45.62 -18.99
CA ASN A 309 54.40 46.31 -19.59
C ASN A 309 54.02 47.73 -20.12
N LEU A 310 53.46 48.56 -19.26
CA LEU A 310 53.10 49.95 -19.52
C LEU A 310 53.92 50.85 -18.58
N GLN A 311 54.53 51.91 -19.10
CA GLN A 311 55.37 52.83 -18.31
C GLN A 311 54.56 53.48 -17.18
N SER A 312 54.78 53.03 -15.96
CA SER A 312 54.07 53.48 -14.75
C SER A 312 54.78 54.62 -14.02
N HIS A 313 56.08 54.84 -14.32
CA HIS A 313 56.97 55.79 -13.62
C HIS A 313 57.15 55.50 -12.10
N LEU A 314 56.61 54.38 -11.60
CA LEU A 314 56.76 53.87 -10.23
C LEU A 314 57.78 52.72 -10.13
N GLU A 315 58.46 52.40 -11.22
CA GLU A 315 59.32 51.21 -11.36
C GLU A 315 60.71 51.39 -10.72
N ASP A 316 61.19 52.64 -10.61
CA ASP A 316 62.53 52.96 -10.11
C ASP A 316 62.60 53.08 -8.57
N ASP A 317 61.47 53.01 -7.87
CA ASP A 317 61.41 53.15 -6.41
C ASP A 317 61.61 51.78 -5.71
N PRO A 318 62.62 51.62 -4.83
CA PRO A 318 62.89 50.39 -4.08
C PRO A 318 61.68 49.85 -3.28
N PHE A 319 60.73 50.70 -2.89
CA PHE A 319 59.59 50.32 -2.07
C PHE A 319 58.30 50.05 -2.85
N ALA A 320 58.25 50.38 -4.15
CA ALA A 320 57.02 50.29 -4.95
C ALA A 320 56.43 48.88 -5.03
N PHE A 321 57.28 47.85 -5.17
CA PHE A 321 56.83 46.45 -5.18
C PHE A 321 56.10 46.05 -3.89
N TYR A 322 56.66 46.42 -2.74
CA TYR A 322 56.06 46.14 -1.43
C TYR A 322 54.77 46.93 -1.21
N ALA A 323 54.74 48.19 -1.63
CA ALA A 323 53.54 49.04 -1.55
C ALA A 323 52.39 48.47 -2.38
N MET A 324 52.65 48.06 -3.63
CA MET A 324 51.64 47.50 -4.52
C MET A 324 51.15 46.11 -4.08
N THR A 325 52.04 45.28 -3.55
CA THR A 325 51.68 43.97 -2.97
C THR A 325 50.82 44.13 -1.71
N GLY A 326 51.15 45.10 -0.86
CA GLY A 326 50.34 45.46 0.31
C GLY A 326 48.97 46.00 -0.08
N LEU A 327 48.90 46.88 -1.09
CA LEU A 327 47.66 47.47 -1.59
C LEU A 327 46.73 46.42 -2.21
N SER A 328 47.26 45.55 -3.09
CA SER A 328 46.47 44.50 -3.74
C SER A 328 45.94 43.48 -2.73
N SER A 329 46.76 43.07 -1.77
CA SER A 329 46.36 42.18 -0.67
C SER A 329 45.33 42.83 0.26
N GLY A 330 45.51 44.12 0.56
CA GLY A 330 44.58 44.90 1.38
C GLY A 330 43.20 45.05 0.73
N ILE A 331 43.16 45.37 -0.57
CA ILE A 331 41.90 45.45 -1.33
C ILE A 331 41.22 44.08 -1.41
N ALA A 332 41.96 43.02 -1.72
CA ALA A 332 41.43 41.66 -1.76
C ALA A 332 40.78 41.27 -0.42
N PHE A 333 41.46 41.56 0.69
CA PHE A 333 40.97 41.30 2.04
C PHE A 333 39.72 42.12 2.37
N LEU A 334 39.72 43.43 2.09
CA LEU A 334 38.57 44.30 2.35
C LEU A 334 37.32 43.85 1.61
N VAL A 335 37.47 43.46 0.35
CA VAL A 335 36.36 42.99 -0.48
C VAL A 335 35.82 41.65 0.03
N ALA A 336 36.70 40.68 0.32
CA ALA A 336 36.30 39.40 0.92
C ALA A 336 35.61 39.62 2.28
N TRP A 337 36.19 40.45 3.15
CA TRP A 337 35.64 40.80 4.46
C TRP A 337 34.25 41.43 4.34
N ALA A 338 34.07 42.40 3.43
CA ALA A 338 32.78 43.04 3.19
C ALA A 338 31.73 42.02 2.71
N GLY A 339 32.12 41.09 1.83
CA GLY A 339 31.27 39.98 1.39
C GLY A 339 30.85 39.07 2.55
N PHE A 340 31.80 38.62 3.37
CA PHE A 340 31.50 37.76 4.52
C PHE A 340 30.63 38.44 5.58
N ARG A 341 30.85 39.74 5.85
CA ARG A 341 29.99 40.53 6.76
C ARG A 341 28.55 40.62 6.25
N ARG A 342 28.36 40.85 4.95
CA ARG A 342 27.00 40.88 4.35
C ARG A 342 26.33 39.52 4.46
N LEU A 343 27.03 38.43 4.15
CA LEU A 343 26.52 37.06 4.29
C LEU A 343 26.08 36.75 5.73
N ALA A 344 26.91 37.09 6.72
CA ALA A 344 26.59 36.89 8.13
C ALA A 344 25.34 37.67 8.57
N LYS A 345 25.16 38.90 8.08
CA LYS A 345 23.99 39.73 8.38
C LYS A 345 22.71 39.13 7.81
N ILE A 346 22.74 38.65 6.56
CA ILE A 346 21.59 38.04 5.89
C ILE A 346 21.16 36.74 6.59
N ARG A 347 22.13 35.86 6.93
CA ARG A 347 21.84 34.62 7.68
C ARG A 347 21.24 34.86 9.05
N LYS A 348 21.71 35.89 9.78
CA LYS A 348 21.16 36.24 11.10
C LYS A 348 19.69 36.64 11.04
N VAL A 349 19.28 37.34 9.99
CA VAL A 349 17.87 37.75 9.79
C VAL A 349 16.99 36.54 9.41
N GLY A 350 17.50 35.63 8.58
CA GLY A 350 16.79 34.40 8.22
C GLY A 350 16.50 33.46 9.40
N LEU A 351 17.42 33.35 10.36
CA LEU A 351 17.23 32.53 11.58
C LEU A 351 16.32 33.20 12.63
N SER A 352 16.29 34.53 12.69
CA SER A 352 15.46 35.27 13.66
C SER A 352 13.98 35.31 13.30
N SER A 353 13.61 34.95 12.05
CA SER A 353 12.22 34.97 11.58
C SER A 353 11.48 33.64 11.78
N ASN A 354 12.16 32.55 12.14
CA ASN A 354 11.57 31.20 12.17
C ASN A 354 11.43 30.56 13.56
N TYR A 355 11.61 31.33 14.64
CA TYR A 355 11.23 30.89 16.00
C TYR A 355 9.78 31.27 16.29
N GLY A 356 8.87 30.57 15.64
CA GLY A 356 7.42 30.74 15.77
C GLY A 356 6.64 29.44 15.54
N THR A 357 7.24 28.28 15.78
CA THR A 357 6.54 26.99 15.74
C THR A 357 6.92 26.17 16.96
N ARG A 358 5.91 25.84 17.77
CA ARG A 358 6.01 25.01 18.96
C ARG A 358 6.69 23.69 18.59
N ALA A 359 7.74 23.32 19.33
CA ALA A 359 8.29 21.98 19.28
C ALA A 359 7.20 20.95 19.64
N PRO A 360 7.04 19.84 18.89
CA PRO A 360 6.26 18.72 19.38
C PRO A 360 7.02 18.11 20.57
N LYS A 361 6.30 17.85 21.66
CA LYS A 361 6.88 17.16 22.83
C LYS A 361 7.34 15.76 22.39
N PRO A 362 8.51 15.27 22.82
CA PRO A 362 8.89 13.90 22.58
C PRO A 362 7.94 12.99 23.37
N PHE A 363 7.12 12.22 22.65
CA PHE A 363 6.31 11.16 23.25
C PHE A 363 7.27 9.99 23.55
N LEU A 364 7.74 9.92 24.79
CA LEU A 364 8.45 8.75 25.30
C LEU A 364 7.41 7.63 25.53
N PRO A 365 7.55 6.44 24.92
CA PRO A 365 6.78 5.29 25.38
C PRO A 365 7.27 4.89 26.78
N LEU A 366 6.33 4.85 27.72
CA LEU A 366 6.54 4.36 29.09
C LEU A 366 7.22 2.98 29.07
N PRO A 367 8.24 2.71 29.91
CA PRO A 367 8.72 1.35 30.08
C PRO A 367 7.66 0.55 30.85
N LEU A 368 7.27 -0.59 30.29
CA LEU A 368 6.49 -1.63 30.96
C LEU A 368 7.19 -2.00 32.26
N ARG A 369 6.58 -1.58 33.38
CA ARG A 369 6.98 -1.99 34.72
C ARG A 369 6.74 -3.50 34.83
N GLY A 370 7.83 -4.25 34.83
CA GLY A 370 7.85 -5.68 35.18
C GLY A 370 7.14 -5.90 36.50
N ARG A 371 6.07 -6.69 36.47
CA ARG A 371 5.31 -7.10 37.64
C ARG A 371 6.02 -8.34 38.21
N ASN A 372 6.84 -8.13 39.24
CA ASN A 372 7.36 -9.22 40.06
C ASN A 372 6.18 -9.96 40.70
N PHE A 373 6.16 -11.27 40.50
CA PHE A 373 5.37 -12.22 41.29
C PHE A 373 6.13 -12.46 42.60
N GLU A 374 5.67 -11.86 43.70
CA GLU A 374 6.03 -12.29 45.05
C GLU A 374 4.76 -12.43 45.91
N GLY A 375 4.58 -13.68 46.35
CA GLY A 375 3.85 -14.21 47.50
C GLY A 375 2.78 -13.39 48.20
N TRP A 376 1.59 -13.99 48.28
CA TRP A 376 0.80 -14.01 49.52
C TRP A 376 0.31 -15.42 49.79
N SER A 377 0.93 -16.04 50.79
CA SER A 377 0.35 -17.07 51.64
C SER A 377 -0.62 -16.43 52.63
N TYR A 378 -1.87 -16.88 52.66
CA TYR A 378 -2.55 -17.52 53.80
C TYR A 378 -3.98 -17.89 53.41
#